data_AF-W6KSL9-F1
#
_entry.id   AF-W6KSL9-F1
#
_cell.length_a   1.000
_cell.length_b   1.000
_cell.length_c   1.000
_cell.angle_alpha   90.00
_cell.angle_beta   90.00
_cell.angle_gamma   90.00
#
_symmetry.space_group_name_H-M   'P 1'
#
loop_
_entity.id
_entity.type
_entity.pdbx_description
1 polymer ?
#
loop_
_entity_poly.entity_id
_entity_poly.type
_entity_poly.pdbx_seq_one_letter_code
_entity_poly.pdbx_strand_id
1 'polypeptide(L)'
;MLHRSLSLRRVSPFSVYMRDLARQNKLVGTNNAPKIASAGYRKLSAEEKAELVKRARSLSYPALDAYNRFQKEYSHRFLHLSNKERQRKVAQLWAELKEKGTVRIPKAPKVKGAKKTVKIIAKVKRNAASSRPVKAKAAKA
;
A
#
# COMPACT_ATOMS: atom_id res chain seq x y z
N MET A 1 -20.75 -14.60 -14.91
CA MET A 1 -20.40 -13.69 -13.80
C MET A 1 -19.20 -14.24 -13.06
N LEU A 2 -18.02 -13.63 -13.16
CA LEU A 2 -16.81 -14.08 -12.46
C LEU A 2 -16.90 -13.70 -10.98
N HIS A 3 -17.29 -14.66 -10.13
CA HIS A 3 -17.17 -14.55 -8.68
C HIS A 3 -15.69 -14.52 -8.26
N ARG A 4 -15.02 -13.38 -8.41
CA ARG A 4 -13.76 -13.12 -7.71
C ARG A 4 -14.07 -12.81 -6.25
N SER A 5 -14.48 -13.80 -5.46
CA SER A 5 -14.41 -13.70 -4.01
C SER A 5 -12.95 -13.87 -3.56
N LEU A 6 -12.10 -12.95 -4.00
CA LEU A 6 -10.76 -12.78 -3.46
C LEU A 6 -10.92 -11.93 -2.20
N SER A 7 -11.37 -12.54 -1.10
CA SER A 7 -10.92 -12.01 0.19
C SER A 7 -9.40 -11.93 0.06
N LEU A 8 -8.82 -10.73 0.02
CA LEU A 8 -7.38 -10.49 -0.11
C LEU A 8 -6.69 -11.05 1.14
N ARG A 9 -6.53 -12.37 1.16
CA ARG A 9 -5.84 -13.09 2.22
C ARG A 9 -4.37 -12.95 1.95
N ARG A 10 -3.64 -12.50 2.97
CA ARG A 10 -2.18 -12.37 2.87
C ARG A 10 -1.49 -13.72 2.77
N VAL A 11 -2.10 -14.77 3.33
CA VAL A 11 -1.59 -16.15 3.29
C VAL A 11 -2.67 -17.06 2.69
N SER A 12 -2.25 -17.93 1.78
CA SER A 12 -3.14 -18.97 1.22
C SER A 12 -3.37 -20.08 2.25
N PRO A 13 -4.61 -20.62 2.37
CA PRO A 13 -4.86 -21.79 3.22
C PRO A 13 -3.97 -23.00 2.87
N PHE A 14 -3.59 -23.16 1.60
CA PHE A 14 -2.65 -24.20 1.18
C PHE A 14 -1.25 -24.00 1.76
N SER A 15 -0.77 -22.76 1.89
CA SER A 15 0.53 -22.46 2.51
C SER A 15 0.54 -22.82 3.99
N VAL A 16 -0.59 -22.64 4.69
CA VAL A 16 -0.75 -23.08 6.08
C VAL A 16 -0.67 -24.61 6.17
N TYR A 17 -1.37 -25.31 5.28
CA TYR A 17 -1.31 -26.77 5.20
C TYR A 17 0.11 -27.30 4.93
N MET A 18 0.82 -26.71 3.97
CA MET A 18 2.22 -27.05 3.70
C MET A 18 3.12 -26.87 4.92
N ARG A 19 2.92 -25.79 5.68
CA ARG A 19 3.66 -25.53 6.92
C ARG A 19 3.37 -26.59 7.98
N ASP A 20 2.12 -27.03 8.11
CA ASP A 20 1.74 -28.08 9.04
C ASP A 20 2.37 -29.42 8.65
N LEU A 21 2.39 -29.77 7.35
CA LEU A 21 3.07 -30.98 6.87
C LEU A 21 4.58 -30.95 7.10
N ALA A 22 5.21 -29.77 6.94
CA ALA A 22 6.62 -29.58 7.24
C ALA A 22 6.90 -29.76 8.75
N ARG A 23 6.06 -29.19 9.63
CA ARG A 23 6.17 -29.38 11.09
C ARG A 23 6.03 -30.83 11.53
N GLN A 24 5.18 -31.58 10.84
CA GLN A 24 4.95 -33.00 11.11
C GLN A 24 6.01 -33.91 10.44
N ASN A 25 7.01 -33.35 9.76
CA ASN A 25 8.03 -34.07 8.99
C ASN A 25 7.47 -35.06 7.95
N LYS A 26 6.19 -34.94 7.56
CA LYS A 26 5.49 -35.89 6.67
C LYS A 26 6.00 -35.87 5.22
N LEU A 27 6.76 -34.85 4.85
CA LEU A 27 7.26 -34.64 3.50
C LEU A 27 8.79 -34.75 3.40
N VAL A 28 9.48 -35.01 4.52
CA VAL A 28 10.94 -35.12 4.56
C VAL A 28 11.37 -36.39 3.81
N GLY A 29 12.35 -36.25 2.91
CA GLY A 29 12.85 -37.36 2.09
C GLY A 29 12.02 -37.71 0.84
N THR A 30 10.93 -36.98 0.56
CA THR A 30 10.12 -37.22 -0.64
C THR A 30 10.57 -36.36 -1.82
N ASN A 31 10.89 -36.99 -2.96
CA ASN A 31 11.33 -36.29 -4.18
C ASN A 31 10.23 -35.41 -4.83
N ASN A 32 8.97 -35.51 -4.40
CA ASN A 32 7.83 -34.79 -4.97
C ASN A 32 6.86 -34.24 -3.91
N ALA A 33 7.39 -33.71 -2.80
CA ALA A 33 6.63 -33.14 -1.70
C ALA A 33 5.49 -32.18 -2.13
N PRO A 34 5.68 -31.23 -3.07
CA PRO A 34 4.61 -30.32 -3.48
C PRO A 34 3.44 -31.01 -4.16
N LYS A 35 3.71 -32.03 -5.00
CA LYS A 35 2.67 -32.79 -5.71
C LYS A 35 1.84 -33.61 -4.72
N ILE A 36 2.49 -34.30 -3.79
CA ILE A 36 1.84 -35.10 -2.75
C ILE A 36 0.96 -34.20 -1.86
N ALA A 37 1.50 -33.09 -1.39
CA ALA A 37 0.75 -32.14 -0.57
C ALA A 37 -0.43 -31.53 -1.33
N SER A 38 -0.27 -31.22 -2.62
CA SER A 38 -1.38 -30.70 -3.44
C SER A 38 -2.53 -31.71 -3.56
N ALA A 39 -2.20 -33.00 -3.73
CA ALA A 39 -3.18 -34.07 -3.81
C ALA A 39 -3.88 -34.29 -2.46
N GLY A 40 -3.13 -34.27 -1.36
CA GLY A 40 -3.66 -34.36 0.00
C GLY A 40 -4.61 -33.20 0.33
N TYR A 41 -4.20 -31.97 0.02
CA TYR A 41 -5.02 -30.78 0.24
C TYR A 41 -6.36 -30.81 -0.51
N ARG A 42 -6.37 -31.34 -1.73
CA ARG A 42 -7.62 -31.48 -2.51
C ARG A 42 -8.59 -32.44 -1.86
N LYS A 43 -8.09 -33.52 -1.24
CA LYS A 43 -8.87 -34.56 -0.56
C LYS A 43 -9.40 -34.16 0.83
N LEU A 44 -8.92 -33.05 1.41
CA LEU A 44 -9.42 -32.56 2.69
C LEU A 44 -10.93 -32.28 2.67
N SER A 45 -11.59 -32.53 3.79
CA SER A 45 -12.99 -32.25 3.99
C SER A 45 -13.27 -30.73 3.93
N ALA A 46 -14.54 -30.36 3.80
CA ALA A 46 -14.94 -28.96 3.80
C ALA A 46 -14.63 -28.28 5.15
N GLU A 47 -14.76 -29.01 6.25
CA GLU A 47 -14.50 -28.54 7.61
C GLU A 47 -13.01 -28.25 7.83
N GLU A 48 -12.13 -29.19 7.45
CA GLU A 48 -10.68 -29.03 7.54
C GLU A 48 -10.19 -27.82 6.70
N LYS A 49 -10.77 -27.65 5.51
CA LYS A 49 -10.51 -26.49 4.66
C LYS A 49 -10.99 -25.19 5.31
N ALA A 50 -12.14 -25.20 5.98
CA ALA A 50 -12.67 -24.04 6.70
C ALA A 50 -11.77 -23.63 7.87
N GLU A 51 -11.21 -24.59 8.60
CA GLU A 51 -10.24 -24.32 9.68
C GLU A 51 -8.94 -23.73 9.14
N LEU A 52 -8.39 -24.29 8.07
CA LEU A 52 -7.22 -23.74 7.39
C LEU A 52 -7.48 -22.32 6.89
N VAL A 53 -8.69 -22.07 6.39
CA VAL A 53 -9.16 -20.74 6.00
C VAL A 53 -9.18 -19.78 7.19
N LYS A 54 -9.68 -20.20 8.35
CA LYS A 54 -9.73 -19.39 9.58
C LYS A 54 -8.32 -19.07 10.07
N ARG A 55 -7.43 -20.07 10.11
CA ARG A 55 -6.01 -19.89 10.49
C ARG A 55 -5.25 -18.99 9.51
N ALA A 56 -5.47 -19.14 8.21
CA ALA A 56 -4.86 -18.27 7.21
C ALA A 56 -5.28 -16.79 7.35
N ARG A 57 -6.49 -16.53 7.87
CA ARG A 57 -6.97 -15.16 8.13
C ARG A 57 -6.35 -14.54 9.38
N SER A 58 -6.04 -15.33 10.41
CA SER A 58 -5.44 -14.81 11.64
C SER A 58 -3.94 -14.55 11.50
N LEU A 59 -3.27 -15.17 10.52
CA LEU A 59 -1.85 -14.93 10.27
C LEU A 59 -1.60 -13.52 9.72
N SER A 60 -0.92 -12.70 10.52
CA SER A 60 -0.39 -11.40 10.12
C SER A 60 1.11 -11.50 9.79
N TYR A 61 1.61 -10.56 8.98
CA TYR A 61 3.03 -10.44 8.63
C TYR A 61 3.57 -9.13 9.19
N PRO A 62 3.85 -9.05 10.50
CA PRO A 62 4.23 -7.80 11.16
C PRO A 62 5.48 -7.18 10.55
N ALA A 63 6.45 -8.00 10.11
CA ALA A 63 7.67 -7.51 9.46
C ALA A 63 7.39 -6.81 8.12
N LEU A 64 6.47 -7.34 7.31
CA LEU A 64 6.07 -6.71 6.04
C LEU A 64 5.21 -5.47 6.28
N ASP A 65 4.33 -5.50 7.29
CA ASP A 65 3.57 -4.32 7.68
C ASP A 65 4.46 -3.18 8.18
N ALA A 66 5.48 -3.50 8.97
CA ALA A 66 6.48 -2.53 9.41
C ALA A 66 7.23 -1.93 8.21
N TYR A 67 7.67 -2.75 7.26
CA TYR A 67 8.31 -2.28 6.04
C TYR A 67 7.37 -1.41 5.18
N ASN A 68 6.10 -1.80 5.03
CA ASN A 68 5.13 -1.03 4.27
C ASN A 68 4.81 0.32 4.92
N ARG A 69 4.74 0.38 6.25
CA ARG A 69 4.62 1.64 7.01
C ARG A 69 5.84 2.52 6.77
N PHE A 70 7.04 1.95 6.92
CA PHE A 70 8.30 2.63 6.63
C PHE A 70 8.34 3.18 5.19
N GLN A 71 7.97 2.38 4.20
CA GLN A 71 7.94 2.83 2.81
C GLN A 71 6.98 4.01 2.62
N LYS A 72 5.80 4.02 3.24
CA LYS A 72 4.87 5.17 3.18
C LYS A 72 5.48 6.43 3.80
N GLU A 73 6.17 6.29 4.92
CA GLU A 73 6.80 7.40 5.64
C GLU A 73 8.03 7.98 4.94
N TYR A 74 8.79 7.19 4.19
CA TYR A 74 10.07 7.66 3.61
C TYR A 74 10.03 7.83 2.08
N SER A 75 9.11 7.17 1.38
CA SER A 75 9.06 7.22 -0.10
C SER A 75 8.82 8.62 -0.67
N HIS A 76 8.06 9.47 0.03
CA HIS A 76 7.79 10.84 -0.40
C HIS A 76 9.05 11.74 -0.41
N ARG A 77 10.12 11.36 0.29
CA ARG A 77 11.37 12.13 0.30
C ARG A 77 12.20 11.94 -0.98
N PHE A 78 11.90 10.88 -1.73
CA PHE A 78 12.59 10.50 -2.97
C PHE A 78 11.69 10.69 -4.20
N LEU A 79 10.77 11.66 -4.15
CA LEU A 79 9.88 11.95 -5.28
C LEU A 79 10.64 12.40 -6.54
N HIS A 80 11.82 12.99 -6.36
CA HIS A 80 12.72 13.44 -7.42
C HIS A 80 13.44 12.28 -8.16
N LEU A 81 13.43 11.07 -7.60
CA LEU A 81 14.02 9.88 -8.23
C LEU A 81 12.96 9.07 -8.98
N SER A 82 13.42 8.28 -9.95
CA SER A 82 12.56 7.29 -10.60
C SER A 82 12.02 6.28 -9.58
N ASN A 83 10.87 5.66 -9.86
CA ASN A 83 10.23 4.74 -8.90
C ASN A 83 11.14 3.54 -8.55
N LYS A 84 11.91 3.04 -9.53
CA LYS A 84 12.87 1.94 -9.33
C LYS A 84 14.00 2.34 -8.37
N GLU A 85 14.56 3.54 -8.55
CA GLU A 85 15.63 4.06 -7.68
C GLU A 85 15.10 4.40 -6.28
N ARG A 86 13.88 4.94 -6.20
CA ARG A 86 13.19 5.20 -4.94
C ARG A 86 13.04 3.94 -4.10
N GLN A 87 12.55 2.85 -4.70
CA GLN A 87 12.41 1.57 -4.00
C GLN A 87 13.76 1.05 -3.49
N ARG A 88 14.82 1.16 -4.32
CA ARG A 88 16.19 0.77 -3.91
C ARG A 88 16.70 1.60 -2.73
N LYS A 89 16.49 2.93 -2.74
CA LYS A 89 16.90 3.81 -1.64
C LYS A 89 16.13 3.53 -0.34
N VAL A 90 14.83 3.29 -0.42
CA VAL A 90 14.02 2.91 0.74
C VAL A 90 14.47 1.55 1.29
N ALA A 91 14.78 0.58 0.42
CA ALA A 91 15.29 -0.73 0.84
C ALA A 91 16.66 -0.62 1.53
N GLN A 92 17.57 0.22 1.02
CA GLN A 92 18.86 0.50 1.65
C GLN A 92 18.68 1.10 3.06
N LEU A 93 17.82 2.11 3.20
CA LEU A 93 17.54 2.71 4.52
C LEU A 93 16.91 1.73 5.50
N TRP A 94 16.06 0.83 5.01
CA TRP A 94 15.48 -0.22 5.84
C TRP A 94 16.52 -1.25 6.29
N ALA A 95 17.47 -1.60 5.44
CA ALA A 95 18.59 -2.48 5.81
C ALA A 95 19.49 -1.81 6.85
N GLU A 96 19.83 -0.52 6.66
CA GLU A 96 20.60 0.26 7.63
C GLU A 96 19.88 0.37 8.98
N LEU A 97 18.55 0.55 8.99
CA LEU A 97 17.74 0.54 10.21
C LEU A 97 17.89 -0.78 10.98
N LYS A 98 17.86 -1.91 10.26
CA LYS A 98 17.96 -3.25 10.86
C LYS A 98 19.34 -3.54 11.43
N GLU A 99 20.39 -3.12 10.74
CA GLU A 99 21.77 -3.35 11.17
C GLU A 99 22.20 -2.43 12.32
N LYS A 100 21.79 -1.16 12.29
CA LYS A 100 22.29 -0.13 13.21
C LYS A 100 21.29 0.32 14.26
N GLY A 101 20.05 -0.17 14.21
CA GLY A 101 18.95 0.21 15.10
C GLY A 101 18.44 1.65 14.93
N THR A 102 19.16 2.50 14.17
CA THR A 102 18.82 3.91 13.92
C THR A 102 19.08 4.26 12.46
N VAL A 103 18.12 4.95 11.84
CA VAL A 103 18.27 5.42 10.45
C VAL A 103 18.94 6.78 10.47
N ARG A 104 20.08 6.90 9.79
CA ARG A 104 20.62 8.20 9.41
C ARG A 104 19.80 8.74 8.25
N ILE A 105 18.64 9.29 8.60
CA ILE A 105 17.71 9.82 7.61
C ILE A 105 18.38 11.02 6.95
N PRO A 106 18.63 11.01 5.63
CA PRO A 106 19.09 12.21 4.95
C PRO A 106 18.03 13.28 5.18
N LYS A 107 18.41 14.40 5.82
CA LYS A 107 17.51 15.54 5.99
C LYS A 107 17.01 15.91 4.59
N ALA A 108 15.69 15.97 4.43
CA ALA A 108 15.09 16.48 3.21
C ALA A 108 15.74 17.84 2.89
N PRO A 109 16.04 18.15 1.62
CA PRO A 109 16.56 19.46 1.27
C PRO A 109 15.58 20.50 1.84
N LYS A 110 16.08 21.35 2.75
CA LYS A 110 15.29 22.47 3.28
C LYS A 110 14.85 23.27 2.06
N VAL A 111 13.55 23.26 1.77
CA VAL A 111 12.97 24.18 0.81
C VAL A 111 13.28 25.57 1.35
N LYS A 112 14.23 26.26 0.73
CA LYS A 112 14.50 27.67 1.04
C LYS A 112 13.18 28.40 0.84
N GLY A 113 12.71 29.03 1.90
CA GLY A 113 11.36 29.56 2.00
C GLY A 113 10.97 30.42 0.81
N ALA A 114 9.67 30.34 0.50
CA ALA A 114 9.00 31.23 -0.42
C ALA A 114 9.33 32.70 -0.11
N LYS A 115 10.05 33.37 -1.02
CA LYS A 115 10.06 34.84 -1.12
C LYS A 115 10.05 35.26 -2.58
N LYS A 116 8.87 35.77 -2.99
CA LYS A 116 8.61 36.79 -4.01
C LYS A 116 8.99 36.48 -5.47
N THR A 117 7.96 36.21 -6.27
CA THR A 117 7.68 36.78 -7.61
C THR A 117 6.36 36.13 -8.07
N VAL A 118 5.31 36.76 -8.61
CA VAL A 118 4.96 38.11 -9.04
C VAL A 118 3.41 38.11 -9.10
N LYS A 119 2.77 39.14 -8.52
CA LYS A 119 1.37 39.49 -8.82
C LYS A 119 1.24 39.74 -10.32
N ILE A 120 0.44 38.96 -11.04
CA ILE A 120 -0.23 39.17 -12.35
C ILE A 120 -0.78 37.75 -12.61
N ILE A 121 -2.05 37.39 -12.43
CA ILE A 121 -3.24 37.71 -13.24
C ILE A 121 -4.47 37.53 -12.31
N ALA A 122 -4.76 38.52 -11.46
CA ALA A 122 -6.05 38.62 -10.75
C ALA A 122 -6.78 39.92 -11.14
N LYS A 123 -6.52 40.41 -12.36
CA LYS A 123 -7.00 41.70 -12.85
C LYS A 123 -7.51 41.61 -14.29
N VAL A 124 -8.41 40.66 -14.57
CA VAL A 124 -9.26 40.66 -15.78
C VAL A 124 -10.76 40.45 -15.43
N LYS A 125 -11.14 40.45 -14.14
CA LYS A 125 -12.54 40.31 -13.71
C LYS A 125 -13.19 41.60 -13.17
N ARG A 126 -12.78 42.77 -13.67
CA ARG A 126 -13.34 44.07 -13.22
C ARG A 126 -13.68 45.11 -14.29
N ASN A 127 -13.72 44.75 -15.58
CA ASN A 127 -14.17 45.66 -16.64
C ASN A 127 -15.31 45.07 -17.52
N ALA A 128 -16.23 44.30 -16.94
CA ALA A 128 -17.43 43.84 -17.65
C ALA A 128 -18.73 43.97 -16.82
N ALA A 129 -18.75 44.84 -15.81
CA ALA A 129 -19.96 45.10 -15.02
C ALA A 129 -19.96 46.51 -14.42
N SER A 130 -19.98 47.55 -15.28
CA SER A 130 -20.36 48.90 -14.84
C SER A 130 -20.81 49.79 -16.01
N SER A 131 -22.03 49.55 -16.49
CA SER A 131 -22.91 50.56 -17.11
C SER A 131 -24.32 49.99 -17.05
N ARG A 132 -25.36 50.56 -16.45
CA ARG A 132 -25.64 51.84 -15.79
C ARG A 132 -26.98 51.59 -15.05
N PRO A 133 -27.30 52.22 -13.91
CA PRO A 133 -28.56 51.99 -13.20
C PRO A 133 -29.64 52.95 -13.71
N VAL A 134 -30.85 52.46 -14.01
CA VAL A 134 -32.04 53.32 -14.15
C VAL A 134 -33.29 52.64 -13.57
N LYS A 135 -33.69 53.17 -12.41
CA LYS A 135 -35.02 53.39 -11.83
C LYS A 135 -36.12 52.30 -11.87
N ALA A 136 -36.60 52.02 -10.65
CA ALA A 136 -37.84 51.34 -10.33
C ALA A 136 -39.13 52.13 -10.67
N LYS A 137 -40.19 51.40 -11.02
CA LYS A 137 -41.63 51.62 -10.71
C LYS A 137 -42.31 50.27 -11.03
N ALA A 138 -42.71 49.46 -10.05
CA ALA A 138 -43.90 49.53 -9.20
C ALA A 138 -45.23 49.28 -9.94
N ALA A 139 -45.96 48.28 -9.40
CA ALA A 139 -47.41 48.06 -9.38
C ALA A 139 -48.04 47.00 -10.33
N LYS A 140 -48.78 46.11 -9.66
CA LYS A 140 -49.77 45.12 -10.12
C LYS A 140 -50.91 45.76 -10.92
N ALA A 141 -51.42 45.04 -11.92
CA ALA A 141 -52.81 44.56 -12.03
C ALA A 141 -52.88 43.60 -13.21
#